data_AF-Q1IPY8-F1
#
_entry.id   AF-Q1IPY8-F1
#
_cell.length_a   1.000
_cell.length_b   1.000
_cell.length_c   1.000
_cell.angle_alpha   90.00
_cell.angle_beta   90.00
_cell.angle_gamma   90.00
#
_symmetry.space_group_name_H-M   'P 1'
#
loop_
_entity.id
_entity.type
_entity.pdbx_description
1 polymer ?
#
loop_
_entity_poly.entity_id
_entity_poly.type
_entity_poly.pdbx_seq_one_letter_code
_entity_poly.pdbx_strand_id
1 'polypeptide(L)'
;MNIRTYVGPAPYATGADFCRIFESNMDRLYLLALLLTGDHAVAESCFVTGLQDARGGNRVFKDWADTWARRTVILNAIRAVRPASHKSDHNVSNAVVAEFATGAPLLRALLEMPTFDRFIYVVCVLEGYSDHQCALLIGSTRKAVTEARMRAIETLGDPAFVQQQLHTLENERQLRPERNLDFPGNPLAATA
;
A
#
# COMPACT_ATOMS: atom_id res chain seq x y z
N MET A 1 -27.00 0.69 -46.35
CA MET A 1 -26.87 1.69 -45.27
C MET A 1 -26.08 1.03 -44.15
N ASN A 2 -24.78 1.31 -44.04
CA ASN A 2 -23.87 0.66 -43.08
C ASN A 2 -23.93 1.41 -41.75
N ILE A 3 -24.59 0.82 -40.75
CA ILE A 3 -24.55 1.32 -39.38
C ILE A 3 -23.22 0.88 -38.78
N ARG A 4 -22.20 1.76 -38.82
CA ARG A 4 -21.04 1.63 -37.94
C ARG A 4 -21.53 1.85 -36.51
N THR A 5 -21.66 0.78 -35.75
CA THR A 5 -21.86 0.85 -34.30
C THR A 5 -20.61 1.50 -33.70
N TYR A 6 -20.75 2.73 -33.21
CA TYR A 6 -19.73 3.34 -32.38
C TYR A 6 -19.77 2.62 -31.03
N VAL A 7 -18.90 1.62 -30.84
CA VAL A 7 -18.68 1.00 -29.53
C VAL A 7 -17.84 2.00 -28.74
N GLY A 8 -18.49 2.87 -27.98
CA GLY A 8 -17.82 3.68 -26.97
C GLY A 8 -17.07 2.77 -25.99
N PRO A 9 -16.01 3.26 -25.32
CA PRO A 9 -15.28 2.46 -24.35
C PRO A 9 -16.27 1.92 -23.30
N ALA A 10 -16.27 0.60 -23.10
CA ALA A 10 -17.15 -0.04 -22.12
C ALA A 10 -16.95 0.62 -20.74
N PRO A 11 -18.03 1.05 -20.06
CA PRO A 11 -17.93 1.84 -18.83
C PRO A 11 -17.43 1.02 -17.63
N TYR A 12 -17.49 -0.31 -17.73
CA TYR A 12 -17.07 -1.24 -16.68
C TYR A 12 -15.69 -1.83 -16.98
N ALA A 13 -14.92 -2.05 -15.91
CA ALA A 13 -13.66 -2.75 -15.96
C ALA A 13 -13.87 -4.22 -16.35
N THR A 14 -12.99 -4.71 -17.20
CA THR A 14 -12.91 -6.11 -17.59
C THR A 14 -11.83 -6.83 -16.78
N GLY A 15 -11.80 -8.17 -16.84
CA GLY A 15 -10.69 -8.92 -16.24
C GLY A 15 -9.32 -8.52 -16.80
N ALA A 16 -9.25 -8.13 -18.08
CA ALA A 16 -8.01 -7.62 -18.69
C ALA A 16 -7.59 -6.25 -18.13
N ASP A 17 -8.55 -5.39 -17.78
CA ASP A 17 -8.26 -4.12 -17.12
C ASP A 17 -7.68 -4.37 -15.71
N PHE A 18 -8.22 -5.34 -14.97
CA PHE A 18 -7.64 -5.72 -13.68
C PHE A 18 -6.26 -6.34 -13.78
N CYS A 19 -5.99 -7.21 -14.77
CA CYS A 19 -4.63 -7.71 -15.00
C CYS A 19 -3.65 -6.55 -15.19
N ARG A 20 -4.01 -5.57 -16.04
CA ARG A 20 -3.18 -4.39 -16.29
C ARG A 20 -3.01 -3.53 -15.03
N ILE A 21 -4.06 -3.33 -14.24
CA ILE A 21 -3.99 -2.55 -12.99
C ILE A 21 -3.06 -3.22 -11.98
N PHE A 22 -3.16 -4.54 -11.80
CA PHE A 22 -2.28 -5.27 -10.87
C PHE A 22 -0.84 -5.32 -11.36
N GLU A 23 -0.62 -5.43 -12.67
CA GLU A 23 0.72 -5.38 -13.27
C GLU A 23 1.34 -3.97 -13.13
N SER A 24 0.61 -2.92 -13.50
CA SER A 24 1.07 -1.53 -13.39
C SER A 24 1.30 -1.06 -11.96
N ASN A 25 0.58 -1.62 -10.98
CA ASN A 25 0.68 -1.25 -9.57
C ASN A 25 1.28 -2.36 -8.70
N MET A 26 2.03 -3.31 -9.29
CA MET A 26 2.51 -4.50 -8.59
C MET A 26 3.24 -4.16 -7.30
N ASP A 27 4.25 -3.30 -7.36
CA ASP A 27 5.05 -2.91 -6.18
C ASP A 27 4.20 -2.32 -5.07
N ARG A 28 3.27 -1.43 -5.42
CA ARG A 28 2.40 -0.73 -4.45
C ARG A 28 1.40 -1.68 -3.81
N LEU A 29 0.72 -2.50 -4.62
CA LEU A 29 -0.29 -3.44 -4.15
C LEU A 29 0.34 -4.60 -3.37
N TYR A 30 1.53 -5.05 -3.77
CA TYR A 30 2.30 -6.05 -3.04
C TYR A 30 2.82 -5.49 -1.72
N LEU A 31 3.37 -4.28 -1.70
CA LEU A 31 3.79 -3.61 -0.46
C LEU A 31 2.60 -3.42 0.50
N LEU A 32 1.43 -3.02 -0.01
CA LEU A 32 0.20 -2.95 0.80
C LEU A 32 -0.13 -4.31 1.43
N ALA A 33 -0.08 -5.40 0.65
CA ALA A 33 -0.29 -6.74 1.18
C ALA A 33 0.76 -7.13 2.24
N LEU A 34 2.03 -6.78 2.01
CA LEU A 34 3.15 -7.07 2.90
C LEU A 34 3.05 -6.30 4.22
N LEU A 35 2.69 -5.02 4.19
CA LEU A 35 2.52 -4.22 5.42
C LEU A 35 1.34 -4.70 6.26
N LEU A 36 0.27 -5.19 5.63
CA LEU A 36 -0.86 -5.77 6.36
C LEU A 36 -0.48 -7.12 6.98
N THR A 37 0.12 -8.00 6.19
CA THR A 37 0.32 -9.41 6.57
C THR A 37 1.60 -9.68 7.36
N GLY A 38 2.64 -8.88 7.14
CA GLY A 38 3.95 -9.05 7.77
C GLY A 38 4.70 -10.31 7.32
N ASP A 39 4.28 -10.97 6.25
CA ASP A 39 4.88 -12.22 5.77
C ASP A 39 4.77 -12.30 4.24
N HIS A 40 5.88 -12.61 3.55
CA HIS A 40 5.90 -12.65 2.08
C HIS A 40 4.95 -13.70 1.49
N ALA A 41 4.86 -14.89 2.08
CA ALA A 41 4.01 -15.96 1.56
C ALA A 41 2.53 -15.60 1.73
N VAL A 42 2.17 -15.00 2.87
CA VAL A 42 0.81 -14.50 3.10
C VAL A 42 0.50 -13.30 2.19
N ALA A 43 1.45 -12.37 2.01
CA ALA A 43 1.30 -11.22 1.12
C ALA A 43 1.08 -11.63 -0.34
N GLU A 44 1.91 -12.55 -0.85
CA GLU A 44 1.80 -13.09 -2.19
C GLU A 44 0.45 -13.78 -2.40
N SER A 45 0.04 -14.64 -1.47
CA SER A 45 -1.27 -15.28 -1.50
C SER A 45 -2.42 -14.25 -1.53
N CYS A 46 -2.33 -13.20 -0.69
CA CYS A 46 -3.33 -12.13 -0.66
C CYS A 46 -3.38 -11.35 -1.98
N PHE A 47 -2.22 -11.07 -2.58
CA PHE A 47 -2.13 -10.37 -3.85
C PHE A 47 -2.73 -11.19 -5.00
N VAL A 48 -2.34 -12.46 -5.12
CA VAL A 48 -2.82 -13.37 -6.18
C VAL A 48 -4.32 -13.62 -6.03
N THR A 49 -4.78 -13.88 -4.81
CA THR A 49 -6.22 -14.05 -4.53
C THR A 49 -6.98 -12.76 -4.80
N GLY A 50 -6.41 -11.59 -4.46
CA GLY A 50 -6.97 -10.28 -4.77
C GLY A 50 -7.17 -10.05 -6.27
N LEU A 51 -6.20 -10.43 -7.10
CA LEU A 51 -6.32 -10.36 -8.56
C LEU A 51 -7.43 -11.29 -9.07
N GLN A 52 -7.50 -12.53 -8.56
CA GLN A 52 -8.54 -13.49 -8.95
C GLN A 52 -9.93 -12.98 -8.57
N ASP A 53 -10.10 -12.48 -7.34
CA ASP A 53 -11.34 -11.88 -6.84
C ASP A 53 -11.76 -10.65 -7.66
N ALA A 54 -10.80 -9.78 -8.00
CA ALA A 54 -11.07 -8.59 -8.81
C ALA A 54 -11.52 -8.96 -10.23
N ARG A 55 -10.91 -9.99 -10.84
CA ARG A 55 -11.27 -10.49 -12.17
C ARG A 55 -12.62 -11.19 -12.21
N GLY A 56 -12.94 -11.97 -11.18
CA GLY A 56 -14.17 -12.76 -11.09
C GLY A 56 -15.35 -12.05 -10.42
N GLY A 57 -15.12 -10.88 -9.81
CA GLY A 57 -16.07 -10.18 -8.97
C GLY A 57 -17.06 -9.27 -9.71
N ASN A 58 -17.72 -8.40 -8.92
CA ASN A 58 -18.72 -7.45 -9.40
C ASN A 58 -18.16 -6.53 -10.50
N ARG A 59 -19.02 -6.20 -11.48
CA ARG A 59 -18.69 -5.20 -12.50
C ARG A 59 -18.55 -3.83 -11.85
N VAL A 60 -17.32 -3.33 -11.76
CA VAL A 60 -17.01 -1.97 -11.31
C VAL A 60 -16.78 -1.05 -12.50
N PHE A 61 -17.11 0.23 -12.34
CA PHE A 61 -16.75 1.23 -13.34
C PHE A 61 -15.22 1.33 -13.47
N LYS A 62 -14.73 1.59 -14.68
CA LYS A 62 -13.28 1.67 -14.96
C LYS A 62 -12.55 2.65 -14.05
N ASP A 63 -13.15 3.82 -13.82
CA ASP A 63 -12.58 4.88 -12.98
C ASP A 63 -12.42 4.47 -11.51
N TRP A 64 -13.11 3.40 -11.09
CA TRP A 64 -13.07 2.88 -9.73
C TRP A 64 -12.24 1.60 -9.60
N ALA A 65 -11.74 1.06 -10.71
CA ALA A 65 -11.08 -0.25 -10.73
C ALA A 65 -9.77 -0.25 -9.93
N ASP A 66 -9.04 0.86 -9.93
CA ASP A 66 -7.81 1.05 -9.14
C ASP A 66 -8.10 1.03 -7.62
N THR A 67 -9.11 1.78 -7.17
CA THR A 67 -9.58 1.74 -5.78
C THR A 67 -10.13 0.37 -5.40
N TRP A 68 -10.80 -0.31 -6.34
CA TRP A 68 -11.29 -1.66 -6.13
C TRP A 68 -10.15 -2.67 -5.97
N ALA A 69 -9.07 -2.55 -6.75
CA ALA A 69 -7.89 -3.40 -6.62
C ALA A 69 -7.28 -3.31 -5.21
N ARG A 70 -7.04 -2.09 -4.70
CA ARG A 70 -6.59 -1.88 -3.31
C ARG A 70 -7.54 -2.50 -2.29
N ARG A 71 -8.84 -2.26 -2.46
CA ARG A 71 -9.88 -2.84 -1.57
C ARG A 71 -9.84 -4.38 -1.56
N THR A 72 -9.65 -5.02 -2.72
CA THR A 72 -9.56 -6.49 -2.80
C THR A 72 -8.33 -7.04 -2.09
N VAL A 73 -7.19 -6.35 -2.15
CA VAL A 73 -5.98 -6.72 -1.39
C VAL A 73 -6.24 -6.62 0.12
N ILE A 74 -6.83 -5.50 0.58
CA ILE A 74 -7.14 -5.28 2.00
C ILE A 74 -8.10 -6.36 2.51
N LEU A 75 -9.16 -6.67 1.76
CA LEU A 75 -10.13 -7.70 2.14
C LEU A 75 -9.48 -9.09 2.25
N ASN A 76 -8.59 -9.44 1.34
CA ASN A 76 -7.89 -10.72 1.38
C ASN A 76 -6.90 -10.79 2.56
N ALA A 77 -6.18 -9.71 2.86
CA ALA A 77 -5.33 -9.64 4.05
C ALA A 77 -6.14 -9.80 5.35
N ILE A 78 -7.32 -9.16 5.45
CA ILE A 78 -8.21 -9.30 6.62
C ILE A 78 -8.67 -10.76 6.77
N ARG A 79 -9.01 -11.45 5.68
CA ARG A 79 -9.43 -12.87 5.73
C ARG A 79 -8.30 -13.78 6.18
N ALA A 80 -7.09 -13.53 5.69
CA ALA A 80 -5.90 -14.33 5.99
C ALA A 80 -5.44 -14.15 7.45
N VAL A 81 -5.33 -12.90 7.91
CA VAL A 81 -4.72 -12.57 9.20
C VAL A 81 -5.75 -12.48 10.33
N ARG A 82 -6.99 -12.08 10.04
CA ARG A 82 -8.09 -11.88 11.00
C ARG A 82 -7.73 -10.92 12.15
N PRO A 83 -7.41 -9.65 11.86
CA PRO A 83 -6.83 -8.70 12.83
C PRO A 83 -7.69 -8.43 14.07
N ALA A 84 -9.02 -8.62 14.02
CA ALA A 84 -9.90 -8.43 15.18
C ALA A 84 -9.91 -9.62 16.17
N SER A 85 -9.22 -10.72 15.86
CA SER A 85 -9.18 -11.88 16.75
C SER A 85 -8.17 -11.66 17.87
N HIS A 86 -8.56 -11.91 19.12
CA HIS A 86 -7.64 -11.92 20.26
C HIS A 86 -6.55 -13.01 20.18
N LYS A 87 -6.63 -13.92 19.20
CA LYS A 87 -5.66 -14.98 18.94
C LYS A 87 -4.75 -14.68 17.73
N SER A 88 -4.96 -13.58 17.04
CA SER A 88 -4.25 -13.25 15.79
C SER A 88 -3.08 -12.29 15.98
N ASP A 89 -2.28 -12.52 17.02
CA ASP A 89 -0.89 -12.04 16.99
C ASP A 89 -0.13 -12.87 15.93
N HIS A 90 -0.40 -12.51 14.68
CA HIS A 90 0.32 -13.01 13.53
C HIS A 90 1.69 -12.37 13.58
N ASN A 91 2.68 -13.16 13.99
CA ASN A 91 4.06 -12.72 14.04
C ASN A 91 4.50 -12.30 12.63
N VAL A 92 5.12 -11.12 12.56
CA VAL A 92 5.81 -10.70 11.34
C VAL A 92 7.03 -11.58 11.16
N SER A 93 7.27 -12.01 9.93
CA SER A 93 8.44 -12.79 9.57
C SER A 93 9.72 -11.98 9.80
N ASN A 94 10.69 -12.56 10.51
CA ASN A 94 11.99 -11.92 10.76
C ASN A 94 12.70 -11.51 9.47
N ALA A 95 12.47 -12.22 8.37
CA ALA A 95 13.02 -11.88 7.06
C ALA A 95 12.49 -10.52 6.57
N VAL A 96 11.18 -10.28 6.72
CA VAL A 96 10.53 -9.02 6.33
C VAL A 96 11.03 -7.87 7.22
N VAL A 97 11.13 -8.09 8.53
CA VAL A 97 11.68 -7.07 9.45
C VAL A 97 13.13 -6.73 9.11
N ALA A 98 13.95 -7.74 8.79
CA ALA A 98 15.34 -7.55 8.41
C ALA A 98 15.50 -6.80 7.08
N GLU A 99 14.61 -7.04 6.11
CA GLU A 99 14.59 -6.33 4.82
C GLU A 99 14.43 -4.81 5.03
N PHE A 100 13.52 -4.41 5.92
CA PHE A 100 13.29 -2.99 6.22
C PHE A 100 14.17 -2.43 7.35
N ALA A 101 15.05 -3.24 7.93
CA ALA A 101 15.92 -2.82 9.03
C ALA A 101 16.93 -1.75 8.60
N THR A 102 17.30 -1.72 7.31
CA THR A 102 18.27 -0.77 6.77
C THR A 102 17.59 0.11 5.73
N GLY A 103 17.48 1.41 5.98
CA GLY A 103 16.95 2.39 5.02
C GLY A 103 15.43 2.64 5.07
N ALA A 104 14.65 1.89 5.85
CA ALA A 104 13.21 2.13 6.00
C ALA A 104 12.70 1.97 7.45
N PRO A 105 13.19 2.76 8.41
CA PRO A 105 12.89 2.51 9.82
C PRO A 105 11.40 2.73 10.16
N LEU A 106 10.68 3.57 9.39
CA LEU A 106 9.22 3.73 9.45
C LEU A 106 8.47 2.44 9.14
N LEU A 107 8.88 1.73 8.08
CA LEU A 107 8.25 0.47 7.70
C LEU A 107 8.55 -0.63 8.72
N ARG A 108 9.79 -0.66 9.22
CA ARG A 108 10.16 -1.56 10.33
C ARG A 108 9.30 -1.33 11.58
N ALA A 109 9.20 -0.09 12.05
CA ALA A 109 8.41 0.23 13.24
C ALA A 109 6.92 -0.12 13.06
N LEU A 110 6.36 0.10 11.87
CA LEU A 110 5.01 -0.31 11.52
C LEU A 110 4.84 -1.83 11.56
N LEU A 111 5.82 -2.59 11.07
CA LEU A 111 5.79 -4.05 11.09
C LEU A 111 5.92 -4.62 12.51
N GLU A 112 6.69 -3.98 13.39
CA GLU A 112 6.85 -4.38 14.80
C GLU A 112 5.59 -4.10 15.66
N MET A 113 4.59 -3.37 15.13
CA MET A 113 3.33 -3.13 15.83
C MET A 113 2.48 -4.40 16.01
N PRO A 114 1.62 -4.43 17.05
CA PRO A 114 0.55 -5.42 17.15
C PRO A 114 -0.28 -5.46 15.88
N THR A 115 -0.71 -6.66 15.49
CA THR A 115 -1.40 -6.90 14.21
C THR A 115 -2.61 -5.98 14.04
N PHE A 116 -3.43 -5.80 15.08
CA PHE A 116 -4.59 -4.91 14.99
C PHE A 116 -4.17 -3.46 14.73
N ASP A 117 -3.26 -2.91 15.53
CA ASP A 117 -2.79 -1.52 15.42
C ASP A 117 -2.13 -1.27 14.05
N ARG A 118 -1.35 -2.24 13.53
CA ARG A 118 -0.78 -2.21 12.18
C ARG A 118 -1.86 -2.12 11.08
N PHE A 119 -2.87 -2.99 11.14
CA PHE A 119 -3.98 -2.95 10.19
C PHE A 119 -4.73 -1.62 10.25
N ILE A 120 -4.99 -1.10 11.45
CA ILE A 120 -5.68 0.19 11.59
C ILE A 120 -4.84 1.32 11.02
N TYR A 121 -3.53 1.35 11.25
CA TYR A 121 -2.66 2.36 10.68
C TYR A 121 -2.68 2.30 9.14
N VAL A 122 -2.43 1.13 8.56
CA VAL A 122 -2.40 0.98 7.10
C VAL A 122 -3.76 1.34 6.47
N VAL A 123 -4.86 0.83 7.01
CA VAL A 123 -6.19 1.02 6.41
C VAL A 123 -6.74 2.44 6.63
N CYS A 124 -6.61 3.00 7.84
CA CYS A 124 -7.16 4.32 8.12
C CYS A 124 -6.23 5.46 7.70
N VAL A 125 -4.92 5.33 7.91
CA VAL A 125 -3.96 6.42 7.68
C VAL A 125 -3.42 6.39 6.25
N LEU A 126 -2.90 5.24 5.79
CA LEU A 126 -2.29 5.15 4.46
C LEU A 126 -3.33 5.03 3.34
N GLU A 127 -4.40 4.28 3.58
CA GLU A 127 -5.47 4.04 2.59
C GLU A 127 -6.68 4.99 2.77
N GLY A 128 -6.66 5.84 3.79
CA GLY A 128 -7.63 6.93 3.97
C GLY A 128 -9.05 6.50 4.35
N TYR A 129 -9.24 5.27 4.84
CA TYR A 129 -10.56 4.82 5.30
C TYR A 129 -10.95 5.56 6.59
N SER A 130 -12.23 5.94 6.70
CA SER A 130 -12.76 6.46 7.96
C SER A 130 -12.78 5.36 9.04
N ASP A 131 -12.74 5.74 10.32
CA ASP A 131 -12.86 4.79 11.44
C ASP A 131 -14.12 3.94 11.35
N HIS A 132 -15.20 4.52 10.85
CA HIS A 132 -16.45 3.81 10.67
C HIS A 132 -16.35 2.73 9.59
N GLN A 133 -15.81 3.07 8.42
CA GLN A 133 -15.61 2.10 7.34
C GLN A 133 -14.64 0.99 7.76
N CYS A 134 -13.56 1.35 8.46
CA CYS A 134 -12.57 0.40 8.95
C CYS A 134 -13.18 -0.56 10.01
N ALA A 135 -13.96 -0.03 10.95
CA ALA A 135 -14.68 -0.85 11.95
C ALA A 135 -15.61 -1.88 11.29
N LEU A 136 -16.36 -1.47 10.25
CA LEU A 136 -17.21 -2.39 9.48
C LEU A 136 -16.39 -3.43 8.70
N LEU A 137 -15.28 -3.01 8.10
CA LEU A 137 -14.44 -3.87 7.27
C LEU A 137 -13.75 -4.97 8.09
N ILE A 138 -13.27 -4.62 9.28
CA ILE A 138 -12.49 -5.50 10.16
C ILE A 138 -13.40 -6.27 11.14
N GLY A 139 -14.65 -5.85 11.33
CA GLY A 139 -15.57 -6.46 12.30
C GLY A 139 -15.22 -6.09 13.73
N SER A 140 -14.89 -4.81 13.98
CA SER A 140 -14.56 -4.26 15.29
C SER A 140 -15.44 -3.06 15.64
N THR A 141 -15.30 -2.51 16.84
CA THR A 141 -16.03 -1.30 17.25
C THR A 141 -15.30 -0.05 16.77
N ARG A 142 -16.04 1.03 16.49
CA ARG A 142 -15.44 2.34 16.14
C ARG A 142 -14.49 2.84 17.21
N LYS A 143 -14.84 2.64 18.49
CA LYS A 143 -14.00 3.03 19.63
C LYS A 143 -12.64 2.32 19.59
N ALA A 144 -12.65 1.00 19.41
CA ALA A 144 -11.41 0.22 19.31
C ALA A 144 -10.53 0.66 18.14
N VAL A 145 -11.13 0.97 16.98
CA VAL A 145 -10.41 1.50 15.81
C VAL A 145 -9.80 2.87 16.10
N THR A 146 -10.56 3.80 16.68
CA THR A 146 -10.03 5.13 17.02
C THR A 146 -8.88 5.04 18.03
N GLU A 147 -9.02 4.21 19.08
CA GLU A 147 -7.97 3.99 20.08
C GLU A 147 -6.71 3.36 19.48
N ALA A 148 -6.86 2.34 18.64
CA ALA A 148 -5.75 1.71 17.92
C ALA A 148 -5.06 2.68 16.96
N ARG A 149 -5.82 3.51 16.25
CA ARG A 149 -5.26 4.53 15.38
C ARG A 149 -4.42 5.54 16.16
N MET A 150 -4.92 5.99 17.32
CA MET A 150 -4.18 6.93 18.17
C MET A 150 -2.85 6.32 18.64
N ARG A 151 -2.88 5.10 19.19
CA ARG A 151 -1.65 4.40 19.61
C ARG A 151 -0.65 4.20 18.47
N ALA A 152 -1.12 3.80 17.29
CA ALA A 152 -0.24 3.59 16.15
C ALA A 152 0.40 4.90 15.65
N ILE A 153 -0.36 5.99 15.63
CA ILE A 153 0.16 7.32 15.28
C ILE A 153 1.17 7.79 16.33
N GLU A 154 0.89 7.62 17.62
CA GLU A 154 1.82 7.98 18.70
C GLU A 154 3.13 7.19 18.60
N THR A 155 3.05 5.89 18.29
CA THR A 155 4.23 5.02 18.12
C THR A 155 5.13 5.48 16.98
N LEU A 156 4.56 5.93 15.85
CA LEU A 156 5.34 6.41 14.69
C LEU A 156 5.66 7.90 14.74
N GLY A 157 4.92 8.66 15.54
CA GLY A 157 5.07 10.09 15.74
C GLY A 157 6.04 10.45 16.87
N ASP A 158 6.66 9.47 17.53
CA ASP A 158 7.65 9.69 18.57
C ASP A 158 8.75 10.64 18.06
N PRO A 159 8.95 11.82 18.69
CA PRO A 159 9.94 12.80 18.28
C PRO A 159 11.35 12.23 18.11
N ALA A 160 11.76 11.26 18.94
CA ALA A 160 13.08 10.63 18.83
C ALA A 160 13.20 9.83 17.54
N PHE A 161 12.13 9.13 17.18
CA PHE A 161 12.04 8.35 15.96
C PHE A 161 11.99 9.26 14.72
N VAL A 162 11.19 10.33 14.76
CA VAL A 162 11.12 11.32 13.67
C VAL A 162 12.46 12.02 13.43
N GLN A 163 13.19 12.38 14.50
CA GLN A 163 14.52 12.96 14.39
C GLN A 163 15.53 11.98 13.76
N GLN A 164 15.48 10.71 14.15
CA GLN A 164 16.32 9.67 13.55
C GLN A 164 16.03 9.46 12.06
N GLN A 165 14.76 9.55 11.64
CA GLN A 165 14.37 9.52 10.23
C GLN A 165 14.94 10.70 9.45
N LEU A 166 14.75 11.92 9.97
CA LEU A 166 15.25 13.14 9.32
C LEU A 166 16.76 13.06 9.12
N HIS A 167 17.50 12.65 10.15
CA HIS A 167 18.95 12.47 10.05
C HIS A 167 19.35 11.39 9.03
N THR A 168 18.58 10.29 8.93
CA THR A 168 18.84 9.24 7.93
C THR A 168 18.62 9.77 6.51
N LEU A 169 17.51 10.48 6.27
CA LEU A 169 17.21 11.09 4.97
C LEU A 169 18.21 12.18 4.58
N GLU A 170 18.66 12.98 5.55
CA GLU A 170 19.70 14.00 5.35
C GLU A 170 21.05 13.37 4.97
N ASN A 171 21.44 12.28 5.62
CA ASN A 171 22.64 11.54 5.27
C ASN A 171 22.55 10.89 3.89
N GLU A 172 21.41 10.28 3.54
CA GLU A 172 21.19 9.71 2.21
C GLU A 172 21.24 10.77 1.10
N ARG A 173 20.69 11.97 1.37
CA ARG A 173 20.81 13.13 0.47
C ARG A 173 22.26 13.59 0.32
N GLN A 174 23.07 13.56 1.38
CA GLN A 174 24.48 13.90 1.30
C GLN A 174 25.30 12.83 0.54
N LEU A 175 24.93 11.55 0.66
CA LEU A 175 25.57 10.43 -0.04
C LEU A 175 25.18 10.34 -1.53
N ARG A 176 24.01 10.88 -1.91
CA ARG A 176 23.58 11.06 -3.30
C ARG A 176 23.46 12.56 -3.60
N PRO A 177 24.57 13.29 -3.74
CA PRO A 177 24.48 14.62 -4.31
C PRO A 177 23.81 14.45 -5.67
N GLU A 178 22.71 15.18 -5.89
CA GLU A 178 22.10 15.38 -7.21
C GLU A 178 23.24 15.35 -8.23
N ARG A 179 23.26 14.34 -9.11
CA ARG A 179 24.18 14.35 -10.25
C ARG A 179 23.84 15.64 -10.96
N ASN A 180 24.68 16.68 -10.78
CA ASN A 180 24.69 17.84 -11.64
C ASN A 180 24.72 17.26 -13.04
N LEU A 181 23.57 17.30 -13.71
CA LEU A 181 23.50 17.08 -15.13
C LEU A 181 24.18 18.32 -15.70
N ASP A 182 25.50 18.26 -15.78
CA ASP A 182 26.28 19.09 -16.69
C ASP A 182 25.70 18.80 -18.07
N PHE A 183 24.72 19.60 -18.47
CA PHE A 183 24.30 19.67 -19.85
C PHE A 183 25.54 20.17 -20.61
N PRO A 184 26.17 19.35 -21.48
CA PRO A 184 27.25 19.84 -22.31
C PRO A 184 26.71 21.01 -23.12
N GLY A 185 27.46 22.11 -23.05
CA GLY A 185 27.08 23.42 -23.56
C GLY A 185 26.46 23.35 -24.95
N ASN A 186 25.36 24.08 -25.11
CA ASN A 186 24.71 24.34 -26.38
C ASN A 186 25.75 24.91 -27.38
N PRO A 187 26.15 24.18 -28.42
CA PRO A 187 27.05 24.70 -29.43
C PRO A 187 26.22 25.30 -30.57
N LEU A 188 25.56 26.44 -30.31
CA LEU A 188 24.89 27.24 -31.34
C LEU A 188 25.13 28.74 -31.13
N ALA A 189 26.36 29.11 -30.79
CA ALA A 189 26.83 30.49 -30.83
C ALA A 189 28.28 30.55 -31.33
N ALA A 190 28.51 30.15 -32.59
CA ALA A 190 29.61 30.65 -33.40
C ALA A 190 29.39 30.30 -34.88
N THR A 191 29.67 31.28 -35.74
CA THR A 191 29.84 31.23 -37.21
C THR A 191 28.60 31.04 -38.09
N ALA A 192 27.98 32.15 -38.52
CA ALA A 192 28.21 32.80 -39.82
C ALA A 192 27.32 34.05 -39.94
#